data_AF-A0A2T3G992-F1
#
_entry.id   AF-A0A2T3G992-F1
#
_cell.length_a   1.000
_cell.length_b   1.000
_cell.length_c   1.000
_cell.angle_alpha   90.00
_cell.angle_beta   90.00
_cell.angle_gamma   90.00
#
_symmetry.space_group_name_H-M   'P 1'
#
loop_
_entity.id
_entity.type
_entity.pdbx_description
1 polymer ?
#
loop_
_entity_poly.entity_id
_entity_poly.type
_entity_poly.pdbx_seq_one_letter_code
_entity_poly.pdbx_strand_id
1 'polypeptide(L)'
;MNGGAPATTESVTRDGPRVKAIFEKSGWMETSSEDSFSQFLTLGVGSKPMTVGYESQILDLAVNKSDAFKQVKDDIVIAYPTPTVWSTHTLMALDEKGERLLDLLTSSDVQRLAWRRHGFRSVDYTGDDSIARFGVNGVVDQVTDVAELPGNQAMQALITALK
;
A
#
# COMPACT_ATOMS: atom_id res chain seq x y z
N MET A 1 13.96 -1.32 -14.12
CA MET A 1 14.60 -2.56 -13.61
C MET A 1 13.64 -3.71 -13.86
N ASN A 2 14.14 -4.91 -14.16
CA ASN A 2 13.42 -6.17 -14.38
C ASN A 2 12.13 -6.19 -15.24
N GLY A 3 11.84 -5.13 -16.01
CA GLY A 3 10.67 -5.07 -16.91
C GLY A 3 9.31 -5.22 -16.22
N GLY A 4 9.21 -4.87 -14.93
CA GLY A 4 7.99 -5.06 -14.13
C GLY A 4 7.81 -6.46 -13.55
N ALA A 5 8.67 -7.43 -13.88
CA ALA A 5 8.59 -8.75 -13.28
C ALA A 5 9.11 -8.75 -11.82
N PRO A 6 8.54 -9.60 -10.93
CA PRO A 6 9.04 -9.79 -9.57
C PRO A 6 10.55 -10.10 -9.57
N ALA A 7 11.25 -9.63 -8.55
CA ALA A 7 12.69 -9.85 -8.45
C ALA A 7 13.01 -11.36 -8.35
N THR A 8 14.02 -11.79 -9.10
CA THR A 8 14.68 -13.09 -8.96
C THR A 8 16.04 -12.94 -8.28
N THR A 9 16.63 -14.05 -7.83
CA THR A 9 18.00 -14.09 -7.31
C THR A 9 19.01 -13.47 -8.28
N GLU A 10 18.89 -13.76 -9.57
CA GLU A 10 19.79 -13.23 -10.62
C GLU A 10 19.60 -11.72 -10.79
N SER A 11 18.35 -11.25 -10.76
CA SER A 11 18.07 -9.81 -10.85
C SER A 11 18.59 -9.05 -9.63
N VAL A 12 18.52 -9.64 -8.43
CA VAL A 12 19.06 -9.06 -7.20
C VAL A 12 20.58 -9.01 -7.27
N THR A 13 21.25 -10.04 -7.78
CA THR A 13 22.71 -10.00 -8.00
C THR A 13 23.10 -8.91 -9.00
N ARG A 14 22.33 -8.76 -10.09
CA ARG A 14 22.59 -7.74 -11.13
C ARG A 14 22.36 -6.31 -10.62
N ASP A 15 21.23 -6.07 -9.96
CA ASP A 15 20.73 -4.73 -9.64
C ASP A 15 20.99 -4.32 -8.18
N GLY A 16 21.42 -5.24 -7.33
CA GLY A 16 21.61 -5.08 -5.88
C GLY A 16 22.43 -3.85 -5.48
N PRO A 17 23.60 -3.58 -6.09
CA PRO A 17 24.37 -2.37 -5.77
C PRO A 17 23.59 -1.08 -6.00
N ARG A 18 22.77 -1.01 -7.05
CA ARG A 18 21.94 0.16 -7.35
C ARG A 18 20.77 0.27 -6.38
N VAL A 19 20.15 -0.86 -6.01
CA VAL A 19 19.09 -0.87 -5.00
C VAL A 19 19.61 -0.43 -3.64
N LYS A 20 20.79 -0.92 -3.22
CA LYS A 20 21.46 -0.48 -1.99
C LYS A 20 21.75 1.02 -1.99
N ALA A 21 22.30 1.56 -3.08
CA ALA A 21 22.60 2.99 -3.18
C ALA A 21 21.35 3.89 -3.09
N ILE A 22 20.18 3.40 -3.53
CA ILE A 22 18.89 4.10 -3.34
C ILE A 22 18.45 3.97 -1.89
N PHE A 23 18.49 2.76 -1.33
CA PHE A 23 18.07 2.48 0.04
C PHE A 23 18.85 3.29 1.08
N GLU A 24 20.16 3.46 0.91
CA GLU A 24 21.01 4.28 1.79
C GLU A 24 20.62 5.76 1.80
N LYS A 25 19.96 6.25 0.74
CA LYS A 25 19.47 7.63 0.65
C LYS A 25 18.07 7.82 1.26
N SER A 26 17.37 6.73 1.57
CA SER A 26 16.00 6.77 2.14
C SER A 26 15.95 7.31 3.57
N GLY A 27 17.10 7.40 4.25
CA GLY A 27 17.19 7.90 5.62
C GLY A 27 16.71 6.86 6.64
N TRP A 28 16.18 7.35 7.76
CA TRP A 28 15.68 6.49 8.85
C TRP A 28 14.37 5.83 8.44
N MET A 29 14.27 4.52 8.63
CA MET A 29 13.03 3.78 8.41
C MET A 29 12.10 4.01 9.60
N GLU A 30 10.89 4.47 9.31
CA GLU A 30 9.86 4.70 10.32
C GLU A 30 9.36 3.38 10.92
N THR A 31 8.77 3.47 12.12
CA THR A 31 8.24 2.31 12.86
C THR A 31 6.97 1.73 12.24
N SER A 32 6.23 2.52 11.47
CA SER A 32 5.03 2.07 10.76
C SER A 32 4.77 2.89 9.49
N SER A 33 3.91 2.36 8.62
CA SER A 33 3.42 3.09 7.45
C SER A 33 2.59 4.31 7.85
N GLU A 34 1.91 4.28 9.00
CA GLU A 34 1.11 5.40 9.49
C GLU A 34 2.01 6.55 9.97
N ASP A 35 3.12 6.23 10.64
CA ASP A 35 4.10 7.24 11.05
C ASP A 35 4.70 7.94 9.81
N SER A 36 5.07 7.16 8.79
CA SER A 36 5.59 7.71 7.53
C SER A 36 4.57 8.61 6.83
N PHE A 37 3.31 8.19 6.76
CA PHE A 37 2.23 8.95 6.14
C PHE A 37 1.93 10.24 6.92
N SER A 38 1.80 10.16 8.24
CA SER A 38 1.58 11.32 9.11
C SER A 38 2.70 12.36 8.98
N GLN A 39 3.95 11.91 8.95
CA GLN A 39 5.09 12.81 8.74
C GLN A 39 5.11 13.43 7.33
N PHE A 40 4.74 12.67 6.30
CA PHE A 40 4.58 13.22 4.95
C PHE A 40 3.56 14.37 4.92
N LEU A 41 2.43 14.21 5.61
CA LEU A 41 1.38 15.23 5.68
C LEU A 41 1.78 16.47 6.51
N THR A 42 2.68 16.34 7.48
CA THR A 42 2.92 17.38 8.49
C THR A 42 4.28 18.07 8.40
N LEU A 43 5.32 17.37 7.94
CA LEU A 43 6.68 17.94 7.86
C LEU A 43 6.91 18.76 6.58
N GLY A 44 6.01 18.64 5.61
CA GLY A 44 6.04 19.37 4.35
C GLY A 44 7.14 18.93 3.39
N VAL A 45 7.11 19.51 2.19
CA VAL A 45 7.96 19.11 1.05
C VAL A 45 9.47 19.24 1.31
N GLY A 46 9.88 20.14 2.20
CA GLY A 46 11.29 20.33 2.55
C GLY A 46 11.90 19.17 3.33
N SER A 47 11.07 18.41 4.07
CA SER A 47 11.52 17.27 4.87
C SER A 47 11.17 15.93 4.22
N LYS A 48 9.91 15.75 3.80
CA LYS A 48 9.41 14.52 3.15
C LYS A 48 8.66 14.89 1.86
N PRO A 49 9.36 15.13 0.74
CA PRO A 49 8.73 15.50 -0.53
C PRO A 49 7.94 14.36 -1.18
N MET A 50 8.22 13.11 -0.80
CA MET A 50 7.58 11.92 -1.34
C MET A 50 7.51 10.84 -0.26
N THR A 51 6.45 10.05 -0.29
CA THR A 51 6.31 8.85 0.52
C THR A 51 5.76 7.70 -0.31
N VAL A 52 6.09 6.48 0.07
CA VAL A 52 5.45 5.26 -0.42
C VAL A 52 4.55 4.76 0.70
N GLY A 53 3.25 4.66 0.44
CA GLY A 53 2.25 4.29 1.43
C GLY A 53 1.11 3.50 0.81
N TYR A 54 0.16 3.10 1.64
CA TYR A 54 -1.04 2.41 1.18
C TYR A 54 -2.08 3.42 0.69
N GLU A 55 -2.76 3.11 -0.42
CA GLU A 55 -3.89 3.91 -0.93
C GLU A 55 -4.97 4.10 0.15
N SER A 56 -5.24 3.06 0.95
CA SER A 56 -6.22 3.12 2.02
C SER A 56 -5.96 4.24 3.04
N GLN A 57 -4.71 4.66 3.26
CA GLN A 57 -4.40 5.71 4.24
C GLN A 57 -4.95 7.08 3.82
N ILE A 58 -4.87 7.44 2.54
CA ILE A 58 -5.43 8.71 2.05
C ILE A 58 -6.96 8.64 1.93
N LEU A 59 -7.51 7.48 1.59
CA LEU A 59 -8.96 7.25 1.56
C LEU A 59 -9.56 7.31 2.97
N ASP A 60 -8.89 6.71 3.96
CA ASP A 60 -9.25 6.76 5.38
C ASP A 60 -9.17 8.19 5.90
N LEU A 61 -8.11 8.94 5.59
CA LEU A 61 -7.97 10.35 5.93
C LEU A 61 -9.16 11.17 5.41
N ALA A 62 -9.57 10.96 4.15
CA ALA A 62 -10.68 11.67 3.54
C ALA A 62 -12.03 11.42 4.26
N VAL A 63 -12.24 10.20 4.77
CA VAL A 63 -13.49 9.82 5.45
C VAL A 63 -13.47 10.18 6.94
N ASN A 64 -12.43 9.75 7.66
CA ASN A 64 -12.39 9.79 9.12
C ASN A 64 -11.72 11.05 9.67
N LYS A 65 -10.97 11.80 8.85
CA LYS A 65 -10.28 13.04 9.24
C LYS A 65 -10.47 14.13 8.16
N SER A 66 -11.72 14.30 7.71
CA SER A 66 -12.07 15.15 6.56
C SER A 66 -11.55 16.60 6.63
N ASP A 67 -11.49 17.21 7.82
CA ASP A 67 -10.94 18.56 7.97
C ASP A 67 -9.42 18.63 7.78
N ALA A 68 -8.69 17.57 8.15
CA ALA A 68 -7.28 17.45 7.84
C ALA A 68 -7.08 17.19 6.34
N PHE A 69 -7.90 16.32 5.74
CA PHE A 69 -7.86 16.07 4.29
C PHE A 69 -8.08 17.34 3.47
N LYS A 70 -9.07 18.18 3.82
CA LYS A 70 -9.34 19.45 3.14
C LYS A 70 -8.13 20.39 3.10
N GLN A 71 -7.25 20.34 4.10
CA GLN A 71 -6.07 21.19 4.18
C GLN A 71 -4.95 20.74 3.22
N VAL A 72 -4.90 19.46 2.87
CA VAL A 72 -3.78 18.87 2.12
C VAL A 72 -4.17 18.36 0.73
N LYS A 73 -5.46 18.18 0.45
CA LYS A 73 -5.96 17.49 -0.76
C LYS A 73 -5.48 18.08 -2.09
N ASP A 74 -5.18 19.38 -2.13
CA ASP A 74 -4.76 20.08 -3.35
C ASP A 74 -3.23 20.08 -3.54
N ASP A 75 -2.49 19.69 -2.50
CA ASP A 75 -1.02 19.62 -2.51
C ASP A 75 -0.49 18.18 -2.70
N ILE A 76 -1.37 17.18 -2.65
CA ILE A 76 -1.02 15.77 -2.78
C ILE A 76 -1.25 15.30 -4.22
N VAL A 77 -0.25 14.63 -4.78
CA VAL A 77 -0.34 13.92 -6.06
C VAL A 77 -0.12 12.43 -5.81
N ILE A 78 -1.04 11.60 -6.29
CA ILE A 78 -0.96 10.15 -6.21
C ILE A 78 -0.38 9.61 -7.52
N ALA A 79 0.61 8.73 -7.41
CA ALA A 79 1.18 8.00 -8.52
C ALA A 79 1.14 6.50 -8.23
N TYR A 80 0.55 5.71 -9.12
CA TYR A 80 0.64 4.25 -9.07
C TYR A 80 1.87 3.79 -9.86
N PRO A 81 2.83 3.09 -9.23
CA PRO A 81 3.87 2.39 -9.96
C PRO A 81 3.25 1.38 -10.93
N THR A 82 3.94 1.14 -12.04
CA THR A 82 3.51 0.18 -13.06
C THR A 82 4.62 -0.86 -13.26
N PRO A 83 4.45 -2.09 -12.76
CA PRO A 83 3.33 -2.57 -11.95
C PRO A 83 3.38 -2.06 -10.50
N THR A 84 2.23 -2.11 -9.83
CA THR A 84 2.12 -1.95 -8.37
C THR A 84 2.07 -3.32 -7.69
N VAL A 85 1.95 -3.35 -6.35
CA VAL A 85 1.87 -4.59 -5.57
C VAL A 85 0.69 -4.50 -4.58
N TRP A 86 -0.08 -5.58 -4.45
CA TRP A 86 -1.11 -5.69 -3.42
C TRP A 86 -0.52 -6.08 -2.07
N SER A 87 -0.99 -5.42 -1.01
CA SER A 87 -0.80 -5.90 0.36
C SER A 87 -1.99 -6.75 0.77
N THR A 88 -1.76 -8.05 0.93
CA THR A 88 -2.80 -9.02 1.30
C THR A 88 -2.72 -9.31 2.79
N HIS A 89 -3.85 -9.20 3.48
CA HIS A 89 -3.98 -9.63 4.87
C HIS A 89 -4.55 -11.04 4.92
N THR A 90 -3.72 -12.00 5.32
CA THR A 90 -4.10 -13.41 5.39
C THR A 90 -4.55 -13.78 6.80
N LEU A 91 -5.71 -14.43 6.91
CA LEU A 91 -6.19 -15.05 8.13
C LEU A 91 -6.31 -16.57 7.93
N MET A 92 -5.79 -17.33 8.88
CA MET A 92 -5.92 -18.79 8.92
C MET A 92 -6.71 -19.17 10.18
N ALA A 93 -7.92 -19.70 9.99
CA ALA A 93 -8.71 -20.22 11.09
C ALA A 93 -8.10 -21.54 11.59
N LEU A 94 -7.87 -21.65 12.90
CA LEU A 94 -7.29 -22.84 13.54
C LEU A 94 -8.31 -23.60 14.41
N ASP A 95 -9.48 -23.01 14.64
CA ASP A 95 -10.57 -23.56 15.43
C ASP A 95 -11.93 -22.96 15.00
N GLU A 96 -13.02 -23.46 15.60
CA GLU A 96 -14.39 -23.01 15.31
C GLU A 96 -14.59 -21.50 15.55
N LYS A 97 -13.85 -20.89 16.49
CA LYS A 97 -13.96 -19.44 16.74
C LYS A 97 -13.26 -18.65 15.63
N GLY A 98 -12.12 -19.14 15.16
CA GLY A 98 -11.40 -18.61 14.01
C GLY A 98 -12.24 -18.70 12.73
N GLU A 99 -12.94 -19.81 12.53
CA GLU A 99 -13.86 -19.97 11.39
C GLU A 99 -14.98 -18.93 11.44
N ARG A 100 -15.62 -18.75 12.61
CA ARG A 100 -16.65 -17.72 12.78
C ARG A 100 -16.11 -16.30 12.54
N LEU A 101 -14.86 -16.03 12.89
CA LEU A 101 -14.21 -14.75 12.59
C LEU A 101 -13.95 -14.59 11.09
N LEU A 102 -13.49 -15.63 10.41
CA LEU A 102 -13.29 -15.64 8.97
C LEU A 102 -14.60 -15.38 8.23
N ASP A 103 -15.69 -16.04 8.62
CA ASP A 103 -17.02 -15.83 8.05
C ASP A 103 -17.49 -14.39 8.22
N LEU A 104 -17.28 -13.81 9.41
CA LEU A 104 -17.62 -12.42 9.67
C LEU A 104 -16.80 -11.47 8.79
N LEU A 105 -15.48 -11.65 8.74
CA LEU A 105 -14.59 -10.76 7.98
C LEU A 105 -14.82 -10.83 6.48
N THR A 106 -15.22 -11.98 5.95
CA THR A 106 -15.55 -12.16 4.52
C THR A 106 -17.00 -11.80 4.18
N SER A 107 -17.85 -11.54 5.17
CA SER A 107 -19.23 -11.10 4.94
C SER A 107 -19.31 -9.79 4.16
N SER A 108 -20.33 -9.67 3.29
CA SER A 108 -20.50 -8.50 2.43
C SER A 108 -20.63 -7.18 3.19
N ASP A 109 -21.21 -7.20 4.40
CA ASP A 109 -21.38 -6.00 5.22
C ASP A 109 -20.06 -5.53 5.81
N VAL A 110 -19.21 -6.44 6.28
CA VAL A 110 -17.88 -6.09 6.80
C VAL A 110 -16.96 -5.62 5.67
N GLN A 111 -16.98 -6.29 4.52
CA GLN A 111 -16.21 -5.85 3.34
C GLN A 111 -16.65 -4.45 2.87
N ARG A 112 -17.97 -4.19 2.84
CA ARG A 112 -18.52 -2.88 2.50
C ARG A 112 -18.15 -1.81 3.53
N LEU A 113 -18.15 -2.15 4.82
CA LEU A 113 -17.70 -1.26 5.88
C LEU A 113 -16.21 -0.93 5.72
N ALA A 114 -15.37 -1.94 5.51
CA ALA A 114 -13.92 -1.80 5.31
C ALA A 114 -13.58 -0.90 4.11
N TRP A 115 -14.29 -1.08 2.99
CA TRP A 115 -14.21 -0.16 1.85
C TRP A 115 -14.66 1.24 2.28
N ARG A 116 -15.93 1.42 2.65
CA ARG A 116 -16.53 2.76 2.81
C ARG A 116 -15.92 3.60 3.92
N ARG A 117 -15.38 2.97 4.96
CA ARG A 117 -14.79 3.66 6.13
C ARG A 117 -13.28 3.77 6.06
N HIS A 118 -12.60 2.82 5.43
CA HIS A 118 -11.15 2.69 5.54
C HIS A 118 -10.44 2.51 4.19
N GLY A 119 -11.16 2.48 3.07
CA GLY A 119 -10.57 2.37 1.74
C GLY A 119 -9.92 1.01 1.45
N PHE A 120 -10.24 -0.04 2.20
CA PHE A 120 -9.74 -1.39 1.91
C PHE A 120 -10.49 -1.98 0.72
N ARG A 121 -9.76 -2.28 -0.34
CA ARG A 121 -10.29 -2.99 -1.52
C ARG A 121 -10.53 -4.46 -1.16
N SER A 122 -11.69 -4.99 -1.56
CA SER A 122 -11.97 -6.43 -1.49
C SER A 122 -11.63 -7.11 -2.82
N VAL A 123 -11.35 -8.42 -2.77
CA VAL A 123 -11.13 -9.24 -3.98
C VAL A 123 -12.37 -9.32 -4.88
N ASP A 124 -13.57 -9.20 -4.28
CA ASP A 124 -14.86 -9.28 -4.96
C ASP A 124 -15.46 -7.90 -5.28
N TYR A 125 -14.64 -6.84 -5.30
CA TYR A 125 -15.14 -5.49 -5.50
C TYR A 125 -15.67 -5.29 -6.92
N THR A 126 -16.94 -5.62 -7.09
CA THR A 126 -17.74 -5.53 -8.30
C THR A 126 -18.31 -4.13 -8.43
N GLY A 127 -17.47 -3.14 -8.78
CA GLY A 127 -17.82 -1.87 -9.45
C GLY A 127 -18.95 -0.95 -8.92
N ASP A 128 -19.71 -1.33 -7.90
CA ASP A 128 -21.02 -0.73 -7.60
C ASP A 128 -20.93 0.50 -6.67
N ASP A 129 -19.79 0.73 -6.00
CA ASP A 129 -19.59 1.83 -5.04
C ASP A 129 -18.24 2.54 -5.26
N SER A 130 -18.08 3.06 -6.48
CA SER A 130 -16.88 3.71 -7.04
C SER A 130 -16.01 4.47 -6.05
N ILE A 131 -14.69 4.42 -6.28
CA ILE A 131 -13.68 5.15 -5.50
C ILE A 131 -13.89 6.67 -5.52
N ALA A 132 -14.63 7.20 -6.50
CA ALA A 132 -15.00 8.61 -6.55
C ALA A 132 -15.70 9.08 -5.27
N ARG A 133 -16.32 8.18 -4.50
CA ARG A 133 -16.96 8.48 -3.20
C ARG A 133 -16.05 9.16 -2.19
N PHE A 134 -14.74 8.91 -2.27
CA PHE A 134 -13.77 9.45 -1.31
C PHE A 134 -13.38 10.89 -1.66
N GLY A 135 -13.66 11.36 -2.88
CA GLY A 135 -13.27 12.71 -3.33
C GLY A 135 -11.75 12.92 -3.35
N VAL A 136 -10.98 11.84 -3.44
CA VAL A 136 -9.51 11.88 -3.55
C VAL A 136 -9.13 11.94 -5.02
N ASN A 137 -8.28 12.89 -5.39
CA ASN A 137 -7.81 13.02 -6.77
C ASN A 137 -6.70 12.00 -7.08
N GLY A 138 -6.64 11.53 -8.33
CA GLY A 138 -5.57 10.67 -8.81
C GLY A 138 -5.71 9.19 -8.45
N VAL A 139 -6.77 8.79 -7.75
CA VAL A 139 -7.09 7.37 -7.51
C VAL A 139 -7.91 6.77 -8.66
N VAL A 140 -7.81 5.45 -8.85
CA VAL A 140 -8.46 4.72 -9.96
C VAL A 140 -9.46 3.68 -9.46
N ASP A 141 -10.58 3.49 -10.16
CA ASP A 141 -11.56 2.46 -9.75
C ASP A 141 -10.96 1.05 -9.81
N GLN A 142 -10.13 0.77 -10.83
CA GLN A 142 -9.47 -0.51 -11.01
C GLN A 142 -7.96 -0.35 -11.16
N VAL A 143 -7.22 -1.16 -10.41
CA VAL A 143 -5.76 -1.29 -10.51
C VAL A 143 -5.47 -2.56 -11.30
N THR A 144 -4.99 -2.41 -12.54
CA THR A 144 -4.90 -3.51 -13.51
C THR A 144 -3.50 -4.09 -13.68
N ASP A 145 -2.45 -3.31 -13.41
CA ASP A 145 -1.06 -3.74 -13.58
C ASP A 145 -0.42 -3.99 -12.21
N VAL A 146 -0.51 -5.25 -11.77
CA VAL A 146 -0.07 -5.69 -10.45
C VAL A 146 0.91 -6.85 -10.61
N ALA A 147 2.04 -6.74 -9.91
CA ALA A 147 3.03 -7.79 -9.78
C ALA A 147 2.90 -8.51 -8.44
N GLU A 148 3.23 -9.79 -8.43
CA GLU A 148 3.43 -10.55 -7.20
C GLU A 148 4.69 -10.09 -6.46
N LEU A 149 4.74 -10.36 -5.16
CA LEU A 149 5.97 -10.18 -4.39
C LEU A 149 7.06 -11.15 -4.89
N PRO A 150 8.35 -10.79 -4.78
CA PRO A 150 9.44 -11.71 -5.07
C PRO A 150 9.32 -12.99 -4.24
N GLY A 151 9.71 -14.13 -4.84
CA GLY A 151 9.77 -15.39 -4.11
C GLY A 151 10.75 -15.32 -2.92
N ASN A 152 10.57 -16.19 -1.93
CA ASN A 152 11.33 -16.16 -0.68
C ASN A 152 12.86 -16.08 -0.88
N GLN A 153 13.43 -16.85 -1.82
CA GLN A 153 14.87 -16.82 -2.09
C GLN A 153 15.36 -15.44 -2.55
N ALA A 154 14.62 -14.78 -3.44
CA ALA A 154 14.93 -13.44 -3.91
C ALA A 154 14.78 -12.39 -2.79
N MET A 155 13.75 -12.53 -1.94
CA MET A 155 13.57 -11.67 -0.76
C MET A 155 14.75 -11.78 0.21
N GLN A 156 15.20 -13.00 0.51
CA GLN A 156 16.37 -13.22 1.39
C GLN A 156 17.66 -12.67 0.76
N ALA A 157 17.84 -12.84 -0.55
CA ALA A 157 18.96 -12.26 -1.28
C ALA A 157 18.93 -10.71 -1.19
N LEU A 158 17.75 -10.10 -1.33
CA LEU A 158 17.58 -8.65 -1.24
C LEU A 158 17.90 -8.13 0.16
N ILE A 159 17.37 -8.76 1.21
CA ILE A 159 17.68 -8.42 2.61
C ILE A 159 19.19 -8.48 2.85
N THR A 160 19.86 -9.51 2.32
CA THR A 160 21.31 -9.67 2.45
C THR A 160 22.08 -8.58 1.71
N ALA A 161 21.64 -8.20 0.51
CA ALA A 161 22.25 -7.14 -0.28
C ALA A 161 22.08 -5.74 0.34
N LEU A 162 21.08 -5.54 1.18
CA LEU A 162 20.77 -4.27 1.85
C LEU A 162 21.44 -4.09 3.22
N LYS A 163 22.04 -5.14 3.78
CA LYS A 163 22.94 -5.03 4.94
C LYS A 163 24.24 -4.33 4.55
#